data_AF-P82140-F1
#
_entry.id   AF-P82140-F1
#
_cell.length_a   1.000
_cell.length_b   1.000
_cell.length_c   1.000
_cell.angle_alpha   90.00
_cell.angle_beta   90.00
_cell.angle_gamma   90.00
#
_symmetry.space_group_name_H-M   'P 1'
#
loop_
_entity.id
_entity.type
_entity.pdbx_description
1 polymer ?
#
loop_
_entity_poly.entity_id
_entity_poly.type
_entity_poly.pdbx_seq_one_letter_code
_entity_poly.pdbx_strand_id
1 'polypeptide(L)' 'MRLAYLLLLLVAVLFQAGGGSAKPIMFFEMQACWSHSGVCRDKSERNCKPMAWTYCENRNQKCCEY' A
#
# COMPACT_ATOMS: atom_id res chain seq x y z
N MET A 1 -43.79 -16.93 -13.59
CA MET A 1 -42.51 -17.21 -14.30
C MET A 1 -41.68 -15.95 -14.60
N ARG A 2 -42.24 -14.87 -15.17
CA ARG A 2 -41.45 -13.68 -15.58
C ARG A 2 -40.81 -12.86 -14.44
N LEU A 3 -41.45 -12.77 -13.27
CA LEU A 3 -40.93 -12.01 -12.12
C LEU A 3 -39.62 -12.58 -11.55
N ALA A 4 -39.50 -13.91 -11.51
CA ALA A 4 -38.31 -14.59 -10.98
C ALA A 4 -37.06 -14.30 -11.83
N TYR A 5 -37.24 -14.16 -13.15
CA TYR A 5 -36.16 -13.84 -14.07
C TYR A 5 -35.64 -12.41 -13.89
N LEU A 6 -36.53 -11.46 -13.61
CA LEU A 6 -36.16 -10.07 -13.31
C LEU A 6 -35.36 -9.97 -12.00
N LEU A 7 -35.76 -10.72 -10.95
CA LEU A 7 -35.03 -10.78 -9.69
C LEU A 7 -33.62 -11.36 -9.86
N LEU A 8 -33.48 -12.44 -10.63
CA LEU A 8 -32.17 -13.04 -10.92
C LEU A 8 -31.23 -12.09 -11.68
N LEU A 9 -31.75 -11.34 -12.65
CA LEU A 9 -30.98 -10.32 -13.37
C LEU A 9 -30.50 -9.20 -12.45
N LEU A 10 -31.36 -8.75 -11.53
CA LEU A 10 -31.04 -7.67 -10.59
C LEU A 10 -29.92 -8.09 -9.61
N VAL A 11 -29.98 -9.34 -9.13
CA VAL A 11 -28.92 -9.93 -8.31
C VAL A 11 -27.61 -10.02 -9.10
N ALA A 12 -27.63 -10.49 -10.35
CA ALA A 12 -26.43 -10.60 -11.18
C ALA A 12 -25.73 -9.25 -11.41
N VAL A 13 -26.50 -8.17 -11.62
CA VAL A 13 -25.95 -6.80 -11.78
C VAL A 13 -25.29 -6.31 -10.48
N LEU A 14 -25.87 -6.61 -9.31
CA LEU A 14 -25.28 -6.23 -8.01
C LEU A 14 -23.94 -6.91 -7.75
N PHE A 15 -23.77 -8.18 -8.17
CA PHE A 15 -22.50 -8.90 -8.00
C PHE A 15 -21.37 -8.36 -8.91
N GLN A 16 -21.67 -7.84 -10.10
CA GLN A 16 -20.65 -7.22 -10.97
C GLN A 16 -20.19 -5.84 -10.46
N ALA A 17 -21.07 -5.07 -9.82
CA ALA A 17 -20.69 -3.79 -9.20
C ALA A 17 -19.83 -3.97 -7.93
N GLY A 18 -19.96 -5.11 -7.23
CA GLY A 18 -19.17 -5.44 -6.04
C GLY A 18 -17.77 -6.00 -6.32
N GLY A 19 -17.42 -6.28 -7.59
CA GLY A 19 -16.14 -6.85 -8.01
C GLY A 19 -14.98 -5.85 -8.11
N GLY A 20 -15.10 -4.68 -7.46
CA GLY A 20 -14.04 -3.69 -7.39
C GLY A 20 -12.82 -4.26 -6.66
N SER A 21 -11.77 -4.58 -7.42
CA SER A 21 -10.47 -4.98 -6.90
C SER A 21 -9.93 -3.86 -6.00
N ALA A 22 -10.21 -3.94 -4.71
CA ALA A 22 -9.58 -3.13 -3.68
C ALA A 22 -8.11 -3.54 -3.61
N LYS A 23 -7.30 -2.99 -4.53
CA LYS A 23 -5.85 -3.06 -4.43
C LYS A 23 -5.48 -2.45 -3.07
N PRO A 24 -4.70 -3.13 -2.22
CA PRO A 24 -4.26 -2.56 -0.96
C PRO A 24 -3.48 -1.28 -1.25
N ILE A 25 -4.03 -0.14 -0.83
CA ILE A 25 -3.50 1.21 -1.03
C ILE A 25 -2.20 1.44 -0.22
N MET A 26 -1.68 0.39 0.45
CA MET A 26 -0.57 0.51 1.39
C MET A 26 0.82 0.20 0.80
N PHE A 27 0.94 -0.14 -0.49
CA PHE A 27 2.24 -0.44 -1.12
C PHE A 27 2.84 0.70 -1.95
N PHE A 28 2.17 1.85 -2.10
CA PHE A 28 2.56 2.87 -3.09
C PHE A 28 3.23 4.15 -2.55
N GLU A 29 3.36 4.34 -1.24
CA GLU A 29 3.88 5.62 -0.71
C GLU A 29 5.15 5.50 0.14
N MET A 30 5.87 4.38 0.08
CA MET A 30 7.25 4.40 0.55
C MET A 30 8.14 4.92 -0.57
N GLN A 31 8.71 6.10 -0.39
CA GLN A 31 9.67 6.68 -1.31
C GLN A 31 11.07 6.18 -0.97
N ALA A 32 11.97 6.14 -1.95
CA ALA A 32 13.34 5.75 -1.65
C ALA A 32 13.97 6.78 -0.70
N CYS A 33 14.74 6.33 0.30
CA CYS A 33 15.34 7.19 1.32
C CYS A 33 16.13 8.38 0.71
N TRP A 34 16.85 8.13 -0.39
CA TRP A 34 17.60 9.14 -1.12
C TRP A 34 16.71 10.23 -1.75
N SER A 35 15.42 9.95 -2.00
CA SER A 35 14.47 10.92 -2.54
C SER A 35 14.13 12.03 -1.55
N HIS A 36 14.39 11.84 -0.25
CA HIS A 36 14.17 12.83 0.80
C HIS A 36 15.49 13.30 1.44
N SER A 37 16.63 13.11 0.77
CA SER A 37 17.96 13.43 1.30
C SER A 37 18.30 12.70 2.62
N GLY A 38 17.66 11.55 2.87
CA GLY A 38 17.96 10.71 4.02
C GLY A 38 19.16 9.80 3.78
N VAL A 39 19.68 9.21 4.86
CA VAL A 39 20.76 8.23 4.84
C VAL A 39 20.28 6.88 5.39
N CYS A 40 20.59 5.80 4.67
CA CYS A 40 20.30 4.45 5.13
C CYS A 40 21.36 4.02 6.17
N ARG A 41 20.94 3.82 7.42
CA ARG A 41 21.77 3.29 8.51
C ARG A 41 21.29 1.91 8.93
N ASP A 42 22.14 1.15 9.60
CA ASP A 42 21.74 -0.13 10.17
C ASP A 42 20.56 0.05 11.12
N LYS A 43 19.64 -0.93 11.18
CA LYS A 43 18.51 -0.88 12.11
C LYS A 43 18.94 -0.72 13.56
N SER A 44 20.12 -1.23 13.93
CA SER A 44 20.73 -1.10 15.26
C SER A 44 21.33 0.27 15.56
N GLU A 45 21.46 1.15 14.56
CA GLU A 45 21.97 2.52 14.77
C GLU A 45 21.06 3.25 15.76
N ARG A 46 21.64 3.69 16.88
CA ARG A 46 20.91 4.40 17.93
C ARG A 46 20.82 5.89 17.61
N ASN A 47 21.83 6.45 16.94
CA ASN A 47 21.86 7.85 16.55
C ASN A 47 21.21 8.07 15.18
N CYS A 48 19.95 7.64 15.05
CA CYS A 48 19.18 7.76 13.83
C CYS A 48 17.78 8.28 14.15
N LYS A 49 17.42 9.43 13.56
CA LYS A 49 16.05 9.92 13.57
C LYS A 49 15.29 9.30 12.39
N PRO A 50 14.35 8.38 12.61
CA PRO A 50 13.71 7.63 11.53
C PRO A 50 12.84 8.52 10.66
N MET A 51 12.94 8.37 9.34
CA MET A 51 12.07 9.05 8.38
C MET A 51 10.88 8.16 8.02
N ALA A 52 9.67 8.65 8.28
CA ALA A 52 8.44 7.98 7.85
C ALA A 52 8.30 8.00 6.32
N TRP A 53 7.50 7.09 5.77
CA TRP A 53 7.19 7.05 4.33
C TRP A 53 8.41 6.86 3.42
N THR A 54 9.49 6.29 3.96
CA THR A 54 10.71 6.00 3.19
C THR A 54 11.16 4.55 3.35
N TYR A 55 11.89 4.03 2.36
CA TYR A 55 12.53 2.72 2.42
C TYR A 55 14.00 2.78 2.02
N CYS A 56 14.77 1.82 2.53
CA CYS A 56 16.13 1.53 2.09
C CYS A 56 16.13 0.24 1.26
N GLU A 57 16.97 0.17 0.23
CA GLU A 57 17.11 -1.03 -0.61
C GLU A 57 17.54 -2.25 0.22
N ASN A 58 18.39 -2.02 1.22
CA ASN A 58 18.76 -3.05 2.19
C ASN A 58 17.69 -3.18 3.27
N ARG A 59 17.05 -4.36 3.35
CA ARG A 59 16.04 -4.69 4.36
C ARG A 59 16.57 -4.67 5.80
N ASN A 60 17.88 -4.67 6.03
CA ASN A 60 18.50 -4.52 7.35
C ASN A 60 18.83 -3.07 7.72
N GLN A 61 18.47 -2.11 6.87
CA GLN A 61 18.65 -0.69 7.11
C GLN A 61 17.31 0.01 7.35
N LYS A 62 17.39 1.18 7.96
CA LYS A 62 16.30 2.14 8.12
C LYS A 62 16.75 3.49 7.56
N CYS A 63 15.81 4.25 7.03
CA CYS A 63 16.11 5.60 6.55
C CYS A 63 16.15 6.57 7.74
N CYS A 64 17.23 7.34 7.81
CA CYS A 64 17.48 8.31 8.86
C CYS A 64 17.60 9.70 8.24
N GLU A 65 17.17 10.72 8.97
CA GLU A 65 17.60 12.10 8.70
C GLU A 65 19.13 12.19 8.82
N TYR A 66 19.77 12.98 7.96
CA TYR A 66 21.23 13.12 7.90
C TYR A 66 21.82 13.70 9.19
#